data_AF-A0A6F8TFH1-F1
#
_entry.id   AF-A0A6F8TFH1-F1
#
_cell.length_a   1.000
_cell.length_b   1.000
_cell.length_c   1.000
_cell.angle_alpha   90.00
_cell.angle_beta   90.00
_cell.angle_gamma   90.00
#
_symmetry.space_group_name_H-M   'P 1'
#
loop_
_entity.id
_entity.type
_entity.pdbx_description
1 polymer ?
#
loop_
_entity_poly.entity_id
_entity_poly.type
_entity_poly.pdbx_seq_one_letter_code
_entity_poly.pdbx_strand_id
1 'polypeptide(L)'
;MCSFRVAEKGLNSKKYIIENGIIKEANYINAYLTDADNIFVHSSTKPLSPRPIMTMGSNAIDGKNLIITSEEKDNFISENPNAKKFIRRYMGEQIF
;
A
#
# COMPACT_ATOMS: atom_id res chain seq x y z
N MET A 1 -15.52 -13.29 6.09
CA MET A 1 -14.65 -13.10 7.27
C MET A 1 -13.60 -14.21 7.25
N CYS A 2 -12.34 -13.92 6.93
CA CYS A 2 -11.26 -14.90 7.08
C CYS A 2 -10.81 -14.92 8.54
N SER A 3 -10.89 -16.09 9.17
CA SER A 3 -10.44 -16.32 10.55
C SER A 3 -9.10 -17.07 10.50
N PHE A 4 -7.98 -16.38 10.66
CA PHE A 4 -6.71 -17.06 10.95
C PHE A 4 -6.71 -17.48 12.40
N ARG A 5 -6.85 -18.78 12.67
CA ARG A 5 -6.74 -19.37 14.01
C ARG A 5 -5.45 -20.19 14.07
N VAL A 6 -4.53 -19.80 14.95
CA VAL A 6 -3.40 -20.66 15.33
C VAL A 6 -3.91 -21.59 16.44
N ALA A 7 -3.93 -22.89 16.20
CA ALA A 7 -4.29 -23.88 17.21
C ALA A 7 -3.07 -24.17 18.10
N GLU A 8 -3.09 -23.71 19.36
CA GLU A 8 -2.05 -24.06 20.33
C GLU A 8 -2.27 -25.48 20.88
N LYS A 9 -1.40 -26.40 20.48
CA LYS A 9 -1.03 -27.56 21.28
C LYS A 9 0.49 -27.66 21.32
N GLY A 10 1.02 -28.30 22.37
CA GLY A 10 2.41 -28.20 22.82
C GLY A 10 3.49 -28.46 21.76
N LEU A 11 4.76 -28.29 22.17
CA LEU A 11 6.00 -28.22 21.37
C LEU A 11 6.19 -29.24 20.21
N ASN A 12 5.32 -30.24 20.05
CA ASN A 12 5.41 -31.33 19.10
C ASN A 12 4.09 -31.66 18.37
N SER A 13 3.09 -30.77 18.36
CA SER A 13 1.86 -30.97 17.57
C SER A 13 1.99 -30.43 16.14
N LYS A 14 1.44 -31.17 15.17
CA LYS A 14 1.32 -30.73 13.76
C LYS A 14 0.66 -29.36 13.68
N LYS A 15 1.24 -28.46 12.89
CA LYS A 15 0.74 -27.08 12.68
C LYS A 15 0.04 -27.01 11.34
N TYR A 16 -0.97 -26.15 11.23
CA TYR A 16 -1.72 -25.96 10.00
C TYR A 16 -1.97 -24.48 9.73
N ILE A 17 -1.90 -24.11 8.45
CA ILE A 17 -2.32 -22.81 7.93
C ILE A 17 -3.61 -23.02 7.14
N ILE A 18 -4.62 -22.19 7.40
CA ILE A 18 -5.92 -22.28 6.76
C ILE A 18 -6.16 -21.02 5.95
N GLU A 19 -6.15 -21.14 4.63
CA GLU A 19 -6.38 -20.04 3.68
C GLU A 19 -7.52 -20.41 2.75
N ASN A 20 -8.58 -19.60 2.70
CA ASN A 20 -9.71 -19.79 1.78
C ASN A 20 -10.32 -21.21 1.83
N GLY A 21 -10.32 -21.84 3.00
CA GLY A 21 -10.82 -23.21 3.19
C GLY A 21 -9.83 -24.32 2.84
N ILE A 22 -8.64 -23.98 2.33
CA ILE A 22 -7.55 -24.92 2.09
C ILE A 22 -6.74 -25.05 3.38
N ILE A 23 -6.58 -26.29 3.86
CA ILE A 23 -5.77 -26.62 5.02
C ILE A 23 -4.41 -27.11 4.52
N LYS A 24 -3.34 -26.44 4.95
CA LYS A 24 -1.95 -26.80 4.64
C LYS A 24 -1.24 -27.16 5.93
N GLU A 25 -0.58 -28.32 5.98
CA GLU A 25 0.34 -28.64 7.08
C GLU A 25 1.59 -27.76 6.96
N ALA A 26 2.05 -27.22 8.09
CA ALA A 26 3.18 -26.31 8.17
C ALA A 26 4.24 -26.84 9.13
N ASN A 27 5.51 -26.69 8.77
CA ASN A 27 6.64 -27.06 9.62
C ASN A 27 6.88 -25.97 10.69
N TYR A 28 6.87 -24.71 10.27
CA TYR A 28 7.12 -23.56 11.13
C TYR A 28 6.33 -22.33 10.68
N ILE A 29 5.37 -21.90 11.49
CA ILE A 29 4.57 -20.69 11.22
C ILE A 29 5.29 -19.48 11.82
N ASN A 30 5.75 -18.56 10.97
CA ASN A 30 6.41 -17.32 11.40
C ASN A 30 5.42 -16.19 11.74
N ALA A 31 5.94 -15.01 12.12
CA ALA A 31 5.14 -13.83 12.48
C ALA A 31 4.26 -13.28 11.33
N TYR A 32 4.53 -13.69 10.08
CA TYR A 32 3.76 -13.33 8.90
C TYR A 32 2.70 -14.39 8.55
N LEU A 33 2.47 -15.37 9.43
CA LEU A 33 1.50 -16.46 9.26
C LEU A 33 1.81 -17.36 8.05
N THR A 34 3.10 -17.48 7.70
CA THR A 34 3.58 -18.30 6.58
C THR A 34 4.44 -19.46 7.08
N ASP A 35 4.46 -20.56 6.33
CA ASP A 35 5.37 -21.69 6.59
C ASP A 35 6.77 -21.38 6.04
N ALA A 36 7.55 -20.64 6.81
CA ALA A 36 8.86 -20.11 6.42
C ALA A 36 9.69 -19.72 7.65
N ASP A 37 10.99 -19.47 7.47
CA ASP A 37 11.91 -19.11 8.56
C ASP A 37 11.46 -17.89 9.39
N ASN A 38 11.98 -17.80 10.61
CA ASN A 38 11.70 -16.72 11.57
C ASN A 38 12.54 -15.46 11.27
N ILE A 39 12.29 -14.83 10.13
CA ILE A 39 13.00 -13.63 9.68
C ILE A 39 12.10 -12.40 9.86
N PHE A 40 12.62 -11.32 10.44
CA PHE A 40 11.90 -10.05 10.59
C PHE A 40 12.37 -8.99 9.60
N VAL A 41 11.42 -8.32 8.94
CA VAL A 41 11.70 -7.19 8.05
C VAL A 41 11.60 -5.88 8.84
N HIS A 42 12.71 -5.15 8.91
CA HIS A 42 12.79 -3.84 9.56
C HIS A 42 12.70 -2.70 8.54
N SER A 43 12.23 -1.54 8.98
CA SER A 43 12.23 -0.33 8.14
C SER A 43 13.66 0.13 7.86
N SER A 44 13.91 0.58 6.62
CA SER A 44 15.17 1.18 6.22
C SER A 44 14.90 2.48 5.48
N THR A 45 15.66 3.53 5.80
CA THR A 45 15.62 4.83 5.12
C THR A 45 16.48 4.86 3.85
N LYS A 46 17.32 3.84 3.63
CA LYS A 46 18.22 3.74 2.47
C LYS A 46 18.07 2.38 1.77
N PRO A 47 18.24 2.33 0.45
CA PRO A 47 18.26 1.06 -0.28
C PRO A 47 19.39 0.14 0.22
N LEU A 48 19.08 -1.15 0.40
CA LEU A 48 20.07 -2.18 0.77
C LEU A 48 20.97 -2.60 -0.41
N SER A 49 20.58 -2.24 -1.63
CA SER A 49 21.29 -2.53 -2.88
C SER A 49 21.60 -1.21 -3.61
N PRO A 50 22.53 -1.18 -4.59
CA PRO A 50 22.89 0.04 -5.31
C PRO A 50 21.76 0.49 -6.26
N ARG A 51 20.72 1.09 -5.67
CA ARG A 51 19.53 1.61 -6.35
C ARG A 51 19.32 3.08 -5.96
N PRO A 52 18.65 3.87 -6.81
CA PRO A 52 18.27 5.23 -6.46
C PRO A 52 17.39 5.26 -5.20
N ILE A 53 17.51 6.35 -4.44
CA ILE A 53 16.65 6.59 -3.27
C ILE A 53 15.23 6.86 -3.76
N MET A 54 14.26 6.20 -3.14
CA MET A 54 12.85 6.44 -3.40
C MET A 54 12.41 7.73 -2.70
N THR A 55 11.69 8.58 -3.43
CA THR A 55 11.07 9.79 -2.88
C THR A 55 9.57 9.61 -2.80
N MET A 56 8.95 10.10 -1.74
CA MET A 56 7.49 10.18 -1.66
C MET A 56 6.98 11.22 -2.67
N GLY A 57 5.89 10.90 -3.36
CA GLY A 57 5.20 11.83 -4.25
C GLY A 57 4.56 13.01 -3.49
N SER A 58 4.03 13.98 -4.24
CA SER A 58 3.28 15.09 -3.67
C SER A 58 1.91 14.62 -3.21
N ASN A 59 1.66 14.62 -1.91
CA ASN A 59 0.34 14.36 -1.34
C ASN A 59 -0.43 15.68 -1.19
N ALA A 60 -1.66 15.75 -1.69
CA ALA A 60 -2.54 16.89 -1.50
C ALA A 60 -3.09 16.90 -0.06
N ILE A 61 -2.58 17.77 0.81
CA ILE A 61 -2.98 17.92 2.23
C ILE A 61 -4.07 19.00 2.40
N ASP A 62 -4.51 19.59 1.31
CA ASP A 62 -5.44 20.72 1.23
C ASP A 62 -6.92 20.32 1.29
N GLY A 63 -7.24 19.06 1.62
CA GLY A 63 -8.60 18.55 1.56
C GLY A 63 -9.13 18.31 0.13
N LYS A 64 -8.22 18.18 -0.86
CA LYS A 64 -8.49 18.02 -2.30
C LYS A 64 -9.00 19.27 -3.02
N ASN A 65 -8.88 20.46 -2.41
CA ASN A 65 -9.35 21.72 -3.01
C ASN A 65 -8.57 22.15 -4.26
N LEU A 66 -7.33 21.69 -4.45
CA LEU A 66 -6.50 21.96 -5.63
C LEU A 66 -6.56 20.82 -6.66
N ILE A 67 -7.40 19.81 -6.43
CA ILE A 67 -7.65 18.73 -7.39
C ILE A 67 -9.01 19.01 -8.02
N ILE A 68 -8.98 19.44 -9.28
CA ILE A 68 -10.17 19.79 -10.05
C ILE A 68 -10.36 18.85 -11.23
N THR A 69 -11.60 18.66 -11.63
CA THR A 69 -12.00 17.90 -12.83
C THR A 69 -11.66 18.67 -14.11
N SER A 70 -11.73 17.97 -15.25
CA SER A 70 -11.51 18.61 -16.55
C SER A 70 -12.54 19.70 -16.85
N GLU A 71 -13.80 19.52 -16.40
CA GLU A 71 -14.88 20.49 -16.58
C GLU A 71 -14.67 21.73 -15.72
N GLU A 72 -14.38 21.56 -14.42
CA GLU A 72 -14.05 22.68 -13.51
C GLU A 72 -12.83 23.45 -14.00
N LYS A 73 -11.83 22.75 -14.54
CA LYS A 73 -10.65 23.36 -15.14
C LYS A 73 -11.00 24.25 -16.32
N ASP A 74 -11.88 23.81 -17.21
CA ASP A 74 -12.28 24.57 -18.40
C ASP A 74 -13.12 25.79 -18.00
N ASN A 75 -14.05 25.63 -17.06
CA ASN A 75 -14.82 26.75 -16.49
C ASN A 75 -13.91 27.78 -15.80
N PHE A 76 -12.97 27.32 -14.96
CA PHE A 76 -12.05 28.19 -14.23
C PHE A 76 -11.11 28.98 -15.14
N ILE A 77 -10.62 28.37 -16.23
CA ILE A 77 -9.80 29.07 -17.23
C ILE A 77 -10.62 30.10 -18.02
N SER A 78 -11.92 29.84 -18.26
CA SER A 78 -12.79 30.79 -18.97
C SER A 78 -13.00 32.08 -18.17
N GLU A 79 -13.15 31.96 -16.84
CA GLU A 79 -13.30 33.11 -15.93
C GLU A 79 -11.95 33.78 -15.63
N ASN A 80 -10.87 33.00 -15.56
CA ASN A 80 -9.54 33.48 -15.17
C ASN A 80 -8.45 32.99 -16.15
N PRO A 81 -8.32 33.58 -17.35
CA PRO A 81 -7.39 33.12 -18.38
C PRO A 81 -5.91 33.08 -17.92
N ASN A 82 -5.52 34.00 -17.03
CA ASN A 82 -4.17 34.07 -16.47
C ASN A 82 -3.81 32.89 -15.56
N ALA A 83 -4.80 32.14 -15.07
CA ALA A 83 -4.58 31.03 -14.15
C ALA A 83 -4.12 29.74 -14.86
N LYS A 84 -4.29 29.65 -16.19
CA LYS A 84 -3.90 28.49 -17.00
C LYS A 84 -2.46 28.01 -16.76
N LYS A 85 -1.53 28.92 -16.46
CA LYS A 85 -0.12 28.60 -16.20
C LYS A 85 0.14 27.85 -14.88
N PHE A 86 -0.80 27.88 -13.93
CA PHE A 86 -0.68 27.24 -12.62
C PHE A 86 -1.32 25.85 -12.58
N ILE A 87 -2.18 25.55 -13.56
CA ILE A 87 -2.87 24.26 -13.65
C ILE A 87 -1.96 23.26 -14.34
N ARG A 88 -1.73 22.11 -13.71
CA ARG A 88 -0.94 21.00 -14.25
C ARG A 88 -1.73 19.71 -14.12
N ARG A 89 -1.39 18.74 -14.98
CA ARG A 89 -1.97 17.40 -14.89
C ARG A 89 -1.58 16.77 -13.55
N TYR A 90 -2.59 16.43 -12.76
CA TYR A 90 -2.42 15.69 -11.52
C TYR A 90 -2.52 14.18 -11.78
N MET A 91 -1.57 13.41 -11.24
CA MET A 91 -1.52 11.95 -11.36
C MET A 91 -1.41 11.35 -9.97
N GLY A 92 -2.54 10.87 -9.45
CA GLY A 92 -2.62 10.20 -8.15
C GLY A 92 -2.97 8.72 -8.27
N GLU A 93 -3.25 8.08 -7.13
CA GLU A 93 -3.56 6.64 -7.04
C GLU A 93 -4.85 6.24 -7.76
N GLN A 94 -5.80 7.17 -7.91
CA GLN A 94 -7.08 6.92 -8.56
C GLN A 94 -7.42 8.06 -9.51
N ILE A 95 -7.45 7.73 -10.80
CA ILE A 95 -7.95 8.60 -11.86
C ILE A 95 -9.32 8.00 -12.21
N PHE A 96 -10.40 8.62 -11.74
CA PHE A 96 -11.75 8.32 -12.23
C PHE A 96 -12.06 9.19 -13.44
#